data_AF-A0A535RKE3-F1
#
_entry.id   AF-A0A535RKE3-F1
#
_cell.length_a   1.000
_cell.length_b   1.000
_cell.length_c   1.000
_cell.angle_alpha   90.00
_cell.angle_beta   90.00
_cell.angle_gamma   90.00
#
_symmetry.space_group_name_H-M   'P 1'
#
loop_
_entity.id
_entity.type
_entity.pdbx_description
1 polymer ?
#
loop_
_entity_poly.entity_id
_entity_poly.type
_entity_poly.pdbx_seq_one_letter_code
_entity_poly.pdbx_strand_id
1 'polypeptide(L)'
;MRQHMDKRQILAATTVSHFGYGAATGALYGPLSKKIPLPAVVKGALYGLFVWAASYLGLLPMIGMSESGQREPVRRNLMMIAAHVVWGATMGLVAEVLMQH
;
A
#
# COMPACT_ATOMS: atom_id res chain seq x y z
N MET A 1 13.32 0.38 19.72
CA MET A 1 14.00 0.79 18.47
C MET A 1 13.73 2.26 18.07
N ARG A 2 12.49 2.78 18.13
CA ARG A 2 12.21 4.22 17.84
C ARG A 2 12.80 5.22 18.86
N GLN A 3 13.15 4.82 20.07
CA GLN A 3 13.64 5.71 21.15
C GLN A 3 15.08 6.23 20.96
N HIS A 4 15.84 5.76 19.97
CA HIS A 4 17.25 6.13 19.78
C HIS A 4 17.53 6.83 18.44
N MET A 5 16.48 7.13 17.65
CA MET A 5 16.64 7.75 16.34
C MET A 5 16.29 9.24 16.39
N ASP A 6 17.11 10.07 15.74
CA ASP A 6 16.77 11.46 15.50
C ASP A 6 15.64 11.58 14.43
N LYS A 7 15.05 12.78 14.30
CA LYS A 7 13.96 13.02 13.35
C LYS A 7 14.35 12.72 11.90
N ARG A 8 15.61 12.98 11.52
CA ARG A 8 16.09 12.77 10.14
C ARG A 8 16.20 11.27 9.84
N GLN A 9 16.68 10.48 10.80
CA GLN A 9 16.74 9.03 10.69
C GLN A 9 15.34 8.42 10.59
N ILE A 10 14.38 8.90 11.40
CA ILE A 10 12.97 8.44 11.30
C ILE A 10 12.39 8.76 9.92
N LEU A 11 12.59 9.98 9.42
CA LEU A 11 12.09 10.39 8.10
C LEU A 11 12.72 9.56 6.98
N ALA A 12 14.05 9.36 7.02
CA ALA A 12 14.76 8.56 6.03
C ALA A 12 14.28 7.11 6.03
N ALA A 13 14.21 6.47 7.20
CA ALA A 13 13.70 5.11 7.34
C ALA A 13 12.25 5.00 6.85
N THR A 14 11.39 5.95 7.22
CA THR A 14 9.99 6.00 6.77
C THR A 14 9.91 6.08 5.25
N THR A 15 10.64 7.00 4.63
CA THR A 15 10.67 7.19 3.17
C THR A 15 11.16 5.92 2.48
N VAL A 16 12.32 5.40 2.87
CA VAL A 16 12.90 4.19 2.26
C VAL A 16 11.96 2.99 2.40
N SER A 17 11.37 2.80 3.58
CA SER A 17 10.40 1.73 3.80
C SER A 17 9.13 1.91 2.97
N HIS A 18 8.59 3.12 2.85
CA HIS A 18 7.39 3.37 2.04
C HIS A 18 7.64 3.13 0.55
N PHE A 19 8.73 3.65 0.00
CA PHE A 19 9.08 3.44 -1.39
C PHE A 19 9.44 1.98 -1.68
N GLY A 20 10.22 1.34 -0.80
CA GLY A 20 10.58 -0.07 -0.93
C GLY A 20 9.36 -0.98 -0.88
N TYR A 21 8.46 -0.75 0.08
CA TYR A 21 7.21 -1.50 0.21
C TYR A 21 6.28 -1.28 -1.00
N GLY A 22 6.12 -0.02 -1.44
CA GLY A 22 5.32 0.33 -2.61
C GLY A 22 5.86 -0.29 -3.90
N ALA A 23 7.18 -0.30 -4.09
CA ALA A 23 7.82 -0.94 -5.25
C ALA A 23 7.64 -2.46 -5.22
N ALA A 24 7.88 -3.10 -4.07
CA ALA A 24 7.74 -4.54 -3.91
C ALA A 24 6.30 -5.01 -4.17
N THR A 25 5.32 -4.33 -3.57
CA THR A 25 3.89 -4.63 -3.80
C THR A 25 3.45 -4.26 -5.22
N GLY A 26 3.95 -3.18 -5.80
CA GLY A 26 3.68 -2.82 -7.19
C GLY A 26 4.17 -3.86 -8.20
N ALA A 27 5.36 -4.43 -7.98
CA ALA A 27 5.92 -5.48 -8.83
C ALA A 27 5.04 -6.74 -8.89
N LEU A 28 4.30 -7.04 -7.81
CA LEU A 28 3.38 -8.17 -7.75
C LEU A 28 2.09 -7.93 -8.55
N TYR A 29 1.70 -6.67 -8.79
CA TYR A 29 0.43 -6.38 -9.44
C TYR A 29 0.37 -6.86 -10.89
N GLY A 30 1.43 -6.62 -11.68
CA GLY A 30 1.50 -6.99 -13.09
C GLY A 30 1.02 -8.42 -13.35
N PRO A 31 1.66 -9.46 -12.80
CA PRO A 31 1.24 -10.85 -12.99
C PRO A 31 -0.14 -11.17 -12.41
N LEU A 32 -0.53 -10.57 -11.28
CA LEU A 32 -1.85 -10.77 -10.65
C LEU A 32 -2.99 -10.21 -11.51
N SER A 33 -2.76 -9.07 -12.18
CA SER A 33 -3.80 -8.31 -12.87
C SER A 33 -4.16 -8.85 -14.26
N LYS A 34 -3.33 -9.72 -14.86
CA LYS A 34 -3.52 -10.24 -16.23
C LYS A 34 -4.74 -11.15 -16.39
N LYS A 35 -5.19 -11.78 -15.30
CA LYS A 35 -6.28 -12.79 -15.33
C LYS A 35 -7.64 -12.22 -14.92
N ILE A 36 -7.71 -10.94 -14.58
CA ILE A 36 -8.91 -10.30 -14.03
C ILE A 36 -9.56 -9.42 -15.12
N PRO A 37 -10.74 -9.80 -15.65
CA PRO A 37 -11.42 -9.06 -16.72
C PRO A 37 -12.19 -7.84 -16.15
N LEU A 38 -11.48 -6.93 -15.49
CA LEU A 38 -12.02 -5.67 -14.95
C LEU A 38 -11.27 -4.47 -15.54
N PRO A 39 -11.92 -3.28 -15.62
CA PRO A 39 -11.24 -2.05 -15.99
C PRO A 39 -10.02 -1.80 -15.12
N ALA A 40 -8.92 -1.30 -15.70
CA ALA A 40 -7.64 -1.19 -15.02
C ALA A 40 -7.68 -0.40 -13.71
N VAL A 41 -8.44 0.70 -13.70
CA VAL A 41 -8.69 1.51 -12.52
C VAL A 41 -9.38 0.73 -11.40
N VAL A 42 -10.35 -0.14 -11.73
CA VAL A 42 -11.12 -0.93 -10.76
C VAL A 42 -10.27 -2.04 -10.16
N LYS A 43 -9.59 -2.83 -11.00
CA LYS A 43 -8.67 -3.88 -10.51
C LYS A 43 -7.52 -3.29 -9.70
N GLY A 44 -7.02 -2.11 -10.08
CA GLY A 44 -6.02 -1.36 -9.32
C GLY A 44 -6.54 -0.93 -7.95
N ALA A 45 -7.73 -0.33 -7.88
CA ALA A 45 -8.37 0.08 -6.63
C ALA A 45 -8.58 -1.10 -5.67
N LEU A 46 -9.09 -2.23 -6.19
CA LEU A 46 -9.27 -3.47 -5.42
C LEU A 46 -7.94 -4.01 -4.90
N TYR A 47 -6.89 -3.97 -5.72
CA TYR A 47 -5.55 -4.37 -5.31
C TYR A 47 -5.00 -3.46 -4.20
N GLY A 48 -5.15 -2.15 -4.32
CA GLY A 48 -4.79 -1.20 -3.27
C GLY A 48 -5.51 -1.51 -1.95
N LEU A 49 -6.81 -1.80 -2.00
CA LEU A 49 -7.58 -2.20 -0.83
C LEU A 49 -7.09 -3.52 -0.23
N PHE A 50 -6.72 -4.49 -1.05
CA PHE A 50 -6.12 -5.74 -0.60
C PHE A 50 -4.77 -5.51 0.10
N VAL A 51 -3.90 -4.68 -0.47
CA VAL A 51 -2.61 -4.31 0.14
C VAL A 51 -2.82 -3.61 1.49
N TRP A 52 -3.79 -2.70 1.58
CA TRP A 52 -4.17 -2.08 2.84
C TRP A 52 -4.59 -3.12 3.87
N ALA A 53 -5.51 -4.02 3.52
CA ALA A 53 -6.03 -5.03 4.43
C ALA A 53 -4.91 -5.97 4.92
N ALA A 54 -4.09 -6.49 3.99
CA ALA A 54 -2.95 -7.35 4.32
C ALA A 54 -1.95 -6.65 5.26
N SER A 55 -1.71 -5.36 5.03
CA SER A 55 -0.80 -4.55 5.86
C SER A 55 -1.38 -4.29 7.25
N TYR A 56 -2.57 -3.70 7.31
CA TYR A 56 -3.16 -3.17 8.55
C TYR A 56 -3.75 -4.25 9.45
N LEU A 57 -4.17 -5.39 8.88
CA LEU A 57 -4.76 -6.50 9.62
C LEU A 57 -3.77 -7.67 9.81
N GLY A 58 -2.70 -7.74 9.01
CA GLY A 58 -1.70 -8.80 9.08
C GLY A 58 -0.32 -8.28 9.49
N LEU A 59 0.36 -7.59 8.58
CA LEU A 59 1.78 -7.24 8.74
C LEU A 59 2.05 -6.36 9.96
N LEU A 60 1.31 -5.26 10.12
CA LEU A 60 1.51 -4.30 11.20
C LEU A 60 1.28 -4.92 12.60
N PRO A 61 0.19 -5.67 12.84
CA PRO A 61 0.03 -6.44 14.07
C PRO A 61 1.19 -7.42 14.33
N MET A 62 1.63 -8.17 13.33
CA MET A 62 2.68 -9.18 13.48
C MET A 62 4.03 -8.58 13.91
N ILE A 63 4.36 -7.38 13.42
CA ILE A 63 5.60 -6.68 13.80
C ILE A 63 5.43 -5.77 15.03
N GLY A 64 4.28 -5.87 15.72
CA GLY A 64 4.00 -5.13 16.96
C GLY A 64 3.81 -3.63 16.78
N MET A 65 3.52 -3.16 15.55
CA MET A 65 3.25 -1.74 15.32
C MET A 65 1.83 -1.39 15.76
N SER A 66 1.72 -0.40 16.66
CA SER A 66 0.44 0.08 17.19
C SER A 66 -0.45 0.75 16.13
N GLU A 67 0.11 1.10 14.97
CA GLU A 67 -0.56 1.73 13.81
C GLU A 67 -1.48 0.75 13.05
N SER A 68 -1.99 -0.28 13.73
CA SER A 68 -2.89 -1.31 13.18
C SER A 68 -4.33 -0.82 13.09
N GLY A 69 -5.07 -1.26 12.05
CA GLY A 69 -6.33 -0.63 11.63
C GLY A 69 -7.42 -0.53 12.71
N GLN A 70 -7.46 -1.47 13.66
CA GLN A 70 -8.46 -1.47 14.74
C GLN A 70 -8.11 -0.55 15.92
N ARG A 71 -6.85 -0.10 16.03
CA ARG A 71 -6.36 0.72 17.15
C ARG A 71 -6.28 2.22 16.81
N GLU A 72 -6.50 2.56 15.54
CA GLU A 72 -6.43 3.93 15.03
C GLU A 72 -7.82 4.57 14.96
N PRO A 73 -7.94 5.91 15.10
CA PRO A 73 -9.21 6.61 14.93
C PRO A 73 -9.83 6.33 13.56
N VAL A 74 -11.17 6.15 13.50
CA VAL A 74 -11.91 5.84 12.27
C VAL A 74 -11.54 6.78 11.11
N ARG A 75 -11.42 8.08 11.38
CA ARG A 75 -11.03 9.09 10.38
C ARG A 75 -9.67 8.79 9.75
N ARG A 76 -8.68 8.37 10.55
CA ARG A 76 -7.34 8.02 10.07
C ARG A 76 -7.38 6.73 9.27
N ASN A 77 -8.14 5.74 9.71
CA ASN A 77 -8.30 4.49 8.98
C ASN A 77 -8.95 4.71 7.60
N LEU A 78 -10.01 5.52 7.53
CA LEU A 78 -10.65 5.89 6.26
C LEU A 78 -9.70 6.65 5.32
N MET A 79 -8.90 7.58 5.86
CA MET A 79 -7.87 8.27 5.07
C MET A 79 -6.85 7.27 4.49
N MET A 80 -6.40 6.30 5.29
CA MET A 80 -5.44 5.28 4.81
C MET A 80 -6.06 4.37 3.75
N ILE A 81 -7.33 3.95 3.92
CA ILE A 81 -8.07 3.20 2.90
C ILE A 81 -8.15 4.00 1.60
N ALA A 82 -8.57 5.26 1.66
CA ALA A 82 -8.67 6.12 0.49
C ALA A 82 -7.32 6.31 -0.21
N ALA A 83 -6.24 6.52 0.55
CA ALA A 83 -4.89 6.62 0.00
C ALA A 83 -4.48 5.35 -0.76
N HIS A 84 -4.79 4.16 -0.24
CA HIS A 84 -4.49 2.90 -0.90
C HIS A 84 -5.35 2.66 -2.14
N VAL A 85 -6.63 3.06 -2.10
CA VAL A 85 -7.52 2.99 -3.27
C VAL A 85 -6.99 3.88 -4.39
N VAL A 86 -6.62 5.13 -4.09
CA VAL A 86 -6.07 6.06 -5.09
C VAL A 86 -4.73 5.53 -5.63
N TRP A 87 -3.81 5.14 -4.75
CA TRP A 87 -2.53 4.55 -5.15
C TRP A 87 -2.70 3.32 -6.05
N GLY A 88 -3.60 2.40 -5.66
CA GLY A 88 -3.89 1.19 -6.42
C GLY A 88 -4.51 1.50 -7.78
N ALA A 89 -5.48 2.42 -7.84
CA ALA A 89 -6.11 2.86 -9.08
C ALA A 89 -5.09 3.47 -10.04
N THR A 90 -4.22 4.37 -9.56
CA THR A 90 -3.13 4.97 -10.36
C THR A 90 -2.18 3.90 -10.89
N MET A 91 -1.76 2.99 -10.03
CA MET A 91 -0.87 1.90 -10.43
C MET A 91 -1.55 1.01 -11.47
N GLY A 92 -2.85 0.72 -11.34
CA GLY A 92 -3.60 -0.05 -12.33
C GLY A 92 -3.60 0.59 -13.72
N LEU A 93 -3.79 1.91 -13.79
CA LEU A 93 -3.73 2.68 -15.02
C LEU A 93 -2.31 2.70 -15.62
N VAL A 94 -1.29 2.95 -14.79
CA VAL A 94 0.11 2.95 -15.24
C VAL A 94 0.52 1.60 -15.79
N ALA A 95 0.14 0.52 -15.11
CA ALA A 95 0.42 -0.84 -15.55
C ALA A 95 -0.29 -1.18 -16.86
N GLU A 96 -1.52 -0.71 -17.06
CA GLU A 96 -2.24 -0.86 -18.34
C GLU A 96 -1.47 -0.16 -19.47
N VAL A 97 -1.03 1.08 -19.27
CA VAL A 97 -0.21 1.80 -20.26
C VAL A 97 1.10 1.06 -20.57
N LEU A 98 1.79 0.55 -19.56
CA LEU A 98 3.07 -0.14 -19.73
C LEU A 98 2.96 -1.54 -20.35
N MET A 99 1.82 -2.22 -20.19
CA MET A 99 1.62 -3.59 -20.70
C MET A 99 0.91 -3.64 -22.07
N GLN A 100 0.52 -2.48 -22.61
CA GLN A 100 -0.06 -2.37 -23.96
C GLN A 100 1.00 -2.26 -25.07
N HIS A 101 2.28 -2.19 -24.71
CA HIS A 101 3.44 -2.33 -25.59
C HIS A 101 4.07 -3.72 -25.45
#